data_AF-A0A972F0E5-F1
#
_entry.id   AF-A0A972F0E5-F1
#
_cell.length_a   1.000
_cell.length_b   1.000
_cell.length_c   1.000
_cell.angle_alpha   90.00
_cell.angle_beta   90.00
_cell.angle_gamma   90.00
#
_symmetry.space_group_name_H-M   'P 1'
#
loop_
_entity.id
_entity.type
_entity.pdbx_description
1 polymer ?
#
loop_
_entity_poly.entity_id
_entity_poly.type
_entity_poly.pdbx_seq_one_letter_code
_entity_poly.pdbx_strand_id
1 'polypeptide(L)'
;MDAHALKAGLTPLFLPVPPMFERWMGYAGKSRFVAFYWGTCDELCFLDDGLDSGTINSAAWQIFREHPTVSLHFLPYDFGSAELPARHWLLLHREDRRFYVGEPARVERFLEEQAHPEGKPSRPSAVKATITLDECIMLAGNIEEVLEKELSPEELMRRLAEQHTACSELREWLERLG
;
A
#
# COMPACT_ATOMS: atom_id res chain seq x y z
N MET A 1 -8.04 -16.02 12.30
CA MET A 1 -7.23 -16.29 11.09
C MET A 1 -8.23 -16.43 9.98
N ASP A 2 -8.12 -15.62 8.94
CA ASP A 2 -9.09 -15.61 7.84
C ASP A 2 -8.85 -16.82 6.92
N ALA A 3 -9.86 -17.67 6.78
CA ALA A 3 -9.76 -18.91 6.01
C ALA A 3 -9.62 -18.66 4.50
N HIS A 4 -10.12 -17.54 3.98
CA HIS A 4 -9.99 -17.18 2.57
C HIS A 4 -8.56 -16.77 2.25
N ALA A 5 -7.93 -15.96 3.10
CA ALA A 5 -6.53 -15.56 2.95
C ALA A 5 -5.59 -16.79 2.96
N LEU A 6 -5.80 -17.72 3.89
CA LEU A 6 -5.02 -18.97 3.95
C LEU A 6 -5.24 -19.85 2.71
N LYS A 7 -6.49 -19.98 2.25
CA LYS A 7 -6.82 -20.75 1.04
C LYS A 7 -6.23 -20.12 -0.23
N ALA A 8 -6.10 -18.80 -0.28
CA ALA A 8 -5.42 -18.08 -1.35
C ALA A 8 -3.88 -18.25 -1.32
N GLY A 9 -3.35 -18.97 -0.32
CA GLY A 9 -1.92 -19.22 -0.16
C GLY A 9 -1.16 -18.02 0.40
N LEU A 10 -1.84 -17.15 1.15
CA LEU A 10 -1.22 -16.05 1.89
C LEU A 10 -0.72 -16.55 3.25
N THR A 11 0.45 -16.09 3.66
CA THR A 11 1.09 -16.51 4.92
C THR A 11 0.79 -15.49 6.02
N PRO A 12 0.18 -15.88 7.15
CA PRO A 12 -0.07 -14.95 8.25
C PRO A 12 1.24 -14.55 8.93
N LEU A 13 1.40 -13.27 9.23
CA LEU A 13 2.45 -12.79 10.11
C LEU A 13 1.94 -12.67 11.54
N PHE A 14 2.71 -13.19 12.49
CA PHE A 14 2.44 -13.08 13.92
C PHE A 14 3.03 -11.79 14.50
N LEU A 15 2.84 -10.69 13.77
CA LEU A 15 3.21 -9.35 14.19
C LEU A 15 1.94 -8.62 14.64
N PRO A 16 1.92 -7.99 15.83
CA PRO A 16 0.80 -7.14 16.22
C PRO A 16 0.61 -6.01 15.21
N VAL A 17 -0.64 -5.78 14.83
CA VAL A 17 -0.98 -4.68 13.91
C VAL A 17 -1.26 -3.42 14.74
N PRO A 18 -0.52 -2.31 14.52
CA PRO A 18 -0.83 -1.05 15.20
C PRO A 18 -2.24 -0.58 14.87
N PRO A 19 -3.06 -0.10 15.82
CA PRO A 19 -4.46 0.27 15.58
C PRO A 19 -4.70 1.29 14.45
N MET A 20 -3.70 2.14 14.17
CA MET A 20 -3.79 3.21 13.16
C MET A 20 -2.87 2.99 11.96
N PHE A 21 -2.37 1.75 11.78
CA PHE A 21 -1.37 1.42 10.75
C PHE A 21 -1.73 1.97 9.37
N GLU A 22 -2.94 1.70 8.90
CA GLU A 22 -3.38 2.14 7.58
C GLU A 22 -3.35 3.67 7.44
N ARG A 23 -3.71 4.41 8.48
CA ARG A 23 -3.70 5.88 8.48
C ARG A 23 -2.27 6.41 8.45
N TRP A 24 -1.34 5.81 9.21
CA TRP A 24 0.06 6.21 9.18
C TRP A 24 0.70 5.99 7.82
N MET A 25 0.27 4.94 7.11
CA MET A 25 0.65 4.68 5.72
C MET A 25 -0.07 5.59 4.71
N GLY A 26 -1.01 6.44 5.13
CA GLY A 26 -1.73 7.37 4.26
C GLY A 26 -3.02 6.82 3.63
N TYR A 27 -3.48 5.63 4.05
CA TYR A 27 -4.73 5.05 3.58
C TYR A 27 -5.94 5.63 4.34
N ALA A 28 -6.89 6.20 3.59
CA ALA A 28 -8.15 6.73 4.10
C ALA A 28 -9.39 5.95 3.61
N GLY A 29 -9.19 4.86 2.86
CA GLY A 29 -10.29 4.06 2.32
C GLY A 29 -11.00 3.20 3.37
N LYS A 30 -12.04 2.51 2.92
CA LYS A 30 -12.94 1.71 3.80
C LYS A 30 -12.85 0.21 3.55
N SER A 31 -12.01 -0.23 2.63
CA SER A 31 -11.93 -1.64 2.25
C SER A 31 -11.41 -2.49 3.42
N ARG A 32 -11.87 -3.75 3.44
CA ARG A 32 -11.53 -4.72 4.50
C ARG A 32 -10.07 -5.15 4.41
N PHE A 33 -9.54 -5.24 3.20
CA PHE A 33 -8.18 -5.62 2.90
C PHE A 33 -7.45 -4.49 2.17
N VAL A 34 -6.18 -4.29 2.52
CA VAL A 34 -5.30 -3.32 1.87
C VAL A 34 -3.90 -3.92 1.75
N ALA A 35 -3.35 -3.95 0.54
CA ALA A 35 -1.97 -4.34 0.27
C ALA A 35 -1.04 -3.14 0.31
N PHE A 36 0.21 -3.36 0.70
CA PHE A 36 1.31 -2.40 0.72
C PHE A 36 2.53 -3.05 0.05
N TYR A 37 3.14 -2.37 -0.92
CA TYR A 37 4.25 -2.93 -1.69
C TYR A 37 5.12 -1.87 -2.38
N TRP A 38 6.35 -2.24 -2.76
CA TRP A 38 7.22 -1.43 -3.61
C TRP A 38 6.99 -1.75 -5.09
N GLY A 39 6.67 -0.73 -5.90
CA GLY A 39 6.37 -0.88 -7.34
C GLY A 39 7.60 -0.85 -8.26
N THR A 40 7.36 -0.96 -9.57
CA THR A 40 8.41 -0.95 -10.62
C THR A 40 8.80 0.46 -11.10
N CYS A 41 8.11 1.50 -10.65
CA CYS A 41 8.47 2.90 -10.88
C CYS A 41 9.00 3.48 -9.57
N ASP A 42 10.29 3.85 -9.62
CA ASP A 42 11.02 4.76 -8.73
C ASP A 42 10.37 5.19 -7.40
N GLU A 43 11.07 4.89 -6.30
CA GLU A 43 10.92 5.42 -4.93
C GLU A 43 9.55 5.33 -4.24
N LEU A 44 8.50 4.90 -4.95
CA LEU A 44 7.13 4.96 -4.45
C LEU A 44 6.66 3.58 -4.02
N CYS A 45 6.40 3.47 -2.73
CA CYS A 45 5.55 2.41 -2.22
C CYS A 45 4.08 2.72 -2.56
N PHE A 46 3.36 1.68 -2.93
CA PHE A 46 1.95 1.72 -3.25
C PHE A 46 1.12 1.03 -2.18
N LEU A 47 -0.12 1.50 -2.07
CA LEU A 47 -1.22 0.77 -1.47
C LEU A 47 -2.22 0.38 -2.55
N ASP A 48 -2.90 -0.74 -2.34
CA ASP A 48 -3.98 -1.21 -3.19
C ASP A 48 -5.03 -1.91 -2.34
N ASP A 49 -6.30 -1.54 -2.48
CA ASP A 49 -7.40 -2.14 -1.72
C ASP A 49 -8.40 -2.93 -2.59
N GLY A 50 -8.04 -3.16 -3.85
CA GLY A 50 -8.86 -3.81 -4.87
C GLY A 50 -9.82 -2.86 -5.60
N LEU A 51 -10.02 -1.64 -5.11
CA LEU A 51 -10.85 -0.61 -5.74
C LEU A 51 -10.01 0.59 -6.19
N ASP A 52 -9.15 1.08 -5.30
CA ASP A 52 -8.28 2.23 -5.50
C ASP A 52 -6.82 1.86 -5.19
N SER A 53 -5.90 2.50 -5.91
CA SER A 53 -4.46 2.39 -5.65
C SER A 53 -3.83 3.77 -5.52
N GLY A 54 -2.82 3.92 -4.67
CA GLY A 54 -2.15 5.19 -4.44
C GLY A 54 -0.80 5.04 -3.77
N THR A 55 -0.13 6.16 -3.52
CA THR A 55 1.17 6.20 -2.84
C THR A 55 0.99 6.19 -1.32
N ILE A 56 1.90 5.51 -0.61
CA ILE A 56 1.90 5.53 0.86
C ILE A 56 2.86 6.58 1.41
N ASN A 57 2.78 6.84 2.71
CA ASN A 57 3.82 7.54 3.46
C ASN A 57 5.09 6.67 3.54
N SER A 58 6.03 6.90 2.61
CA SER A 58 7.28 6.13 2.50
C SER A 58 8.14 6.20 3.78
N ALA A 59 8.16 7.34 4.47
CA ALA A 59 8.89 7.49 5.73
C ALA A 59 8.32 6.60 6.85
N ALA A 60 6.99 6.57 6.99
CA ALA A 60 6.33 5.68 7.96
C ALA A 60 6.56 4.20 7.62
N TRP A 61 6.54 3.85 6.33
CA TRP A 61 6.85 2.50 5.88
C TRP A 61 8.27 2.05 6.27
N GLN A 62 9.27 2.91 6.06
CA GLN A 62 10.65 2.60 6.44
C GLN A 62 10.78 2.43 7.95
N ILE A 63 10.25 3.36 8.75
CA ILE A 63 10.26 3.25 10.22
C ILE A 63 9.67 1.92 10.69
N PHE A 64 8.54 1.51 10.10
CA PHE A 64 7.90 0.26 10.45
C PHE A 64 8.73 -0.96 10.05
N ARG A 65 9.20 -1.02 8.80
CA ARG A 65 9.96 -2.15 8.26
C ARG A 65 11.31 -2.35 8.97
N GLU A 66 11.99 -1.25 9.29
CA GLU A 66 13.34 -1.27 9.87
C GLU A 66 13.33 -1.53 11.38
N HIS A 67 12.19 -1.40 12.06
CA HIS A 67 12.11 -1.65 13.49
C HIS A 67 12.54 -3.09 13.83
N PRO A 68 13.42 -3.31 14.83
CA PRO A 68 14.00 -4.64 15.11
C PRO A 68 12.97 -5.76 15.27
N THR A 69 11.89 -5.51 16.01
CA THR A 69 10.83 -6.51 16.20
C THR A 69 10.13 -6.86 14.88
N VAL A 70 9.92 -5.87 14.01
CA VAL A 70 9.23 -6.06 12.72
C VAL A 70 10.15 -6.72 11.71
N SER A 71 11.39 -6.24 11.61
CA SER A 71 12.37 -6.70 10.62
C SER A 71 12.64 -8.21 10.77
N LEU A 72 12.66 -8.74 11.99
CA LEU A 72 12.77 -10.19 12.25
C LEU A 72 11.65 -11.01 11.58
N HIS A 73 10.41 -10.53 11.59
CA HIS A 73 9.30 -11.18 10.89
C HIS A 73 9.37 -11.01 9.37
N PHE A 74 10.09 -10.00 8.90
CA PHE A 74 10.22 -9.66 7.49
C PHE A 74 11.43 -10.33 6.82
N LEU A 75 12.41 -10.80 7.58
CA LEU A 75 13.62 -11.48 7.08
C LEU A 75 13.36 -12.57 6.00
N PRO A 76 12.30 -13.40 6.07
CA PRO A 76 12.06 -14.43 5.05
C PRO A 76 11.52 -13.87 3.73
N TYR A 77 11.14 -12.60 3.68
CA TYR A 77 10.37 -12.00 2.59
C TYR A 77 11.11 -10.83 1.96
N ASP A 78 10.92 -10.70 0.65
CA ASP A 78 11.48 -9.60 -0.13
C ASP A 78 10.40 -8.58 -0.48
N PHE A 79 10.37 -7.50 0.29
CA PHE A 79 9.47 -6.35 0.10
C PHE A 79 10.04 -5.29 -0.84
N GLY A 80 11.11 -5.60 -1.59
CA GLY A 80 11.73 -4.69 -2.54
C GLY A 80 12.49 -3.53 -1.89
N SER A 81 12.88 -2.58 -2.73
CA SER A 81 13.60 -1.35 -2.41
C SER A 81 13.37 -0.32 -3.51
N ALA A 82 13.91 0.88 -3.36
CA ALA A 82 13.89 1.91 -4.41
C ALA A 82 14.42 1.44 -5.78
N GLU A 83 15.27 0.41 -5.80
CA GLU A 83 15.91 -0.12 -7.01
C GLU A 83 15.23 -1.38 -7.55
N LEU A 84 14.54 -2.15 -6.70
CA LEU A 84 14.00 -3.46 -7.05
C LEU A 84 12.54 -3.60 -6.58
N PRO A 85 11.64 -4.04 -7.47
CA PRO A 85 10.23 -4.23 -7.12
C PRO A 85 10.08 -5.34 -6.07
N ALA A 86 9.03 -5.24 -5.26
CA ALA A 86 8.75 -6.21 -4.21
C ALA A 86 8.33 -7.57 -4.80
N ARG A 87 8.98 -8.65 -4.34
CA ARG A 87 8.56 -10.04 -4.64
C ARG A 87 7.45 -10.52 -3.72
N HIS A 88 7.23 -9.80 -2.62
CA HIS A 88 6.21 -10.08 -1.62
C HIS A 88 5.50 -8.80 -1.23
N TRP A 89 4.19 -8.87 -1.12
CA TRP A 89 3.34 -7.75 -0.69
C TRP A 89 2.84 -8.00 0.73
N LEU A 90 2.72 -6.93 1.51
CA LEU A 90 2.13 -6.97 2.84
C LEU A 90 0.63 -6.68 2.72
N LEU A 91 -0.22 -7.61 3.13
CA LEU A 91 -1.67 -7.44 3.15
C LEU A 91 -2.15 -7.24 4.59
N LEU A 92 -2.86 -6.14 4.84
CA LEU A 92 -3.56 -5.89 6.10
C LEU A 92 -5.02 -6.32 5.98
N HIS A 93 -5.46 -7.18 6.89
CA HIS A 93 -6.86 -7.35 7.22
C HIS A 93 -7.25 -6.36 8.33
N ARG A 94 -8.07 -5.36 7.99
CA ARG A 94 -8.35 -4.22 8.87
C ARG A 94 -9.30 -4.53 10.03
N GLU A 95 -10.25 -5.44 9.86
CA GLU A 95 -11.19 -5.80 10.93
C GLU A 95 -10.54 -6.78 11.93
N ASP A 96 -9.93 -7.88 11.45
CA ASP A 96 -9.23 -8.86 12.28
C ASP A 96 -7.89 -8.35 12.86
N ARG A 97 -7.41 -7.19 12.42
CA ARG A 97 -6.08 -6.61 12.74
C ARG A 97 -4.97 -7.65 12.60
N ARG A 98 -4.80 -8.17 11.37
CA ARG A 98 -3.75 -9.15 11.04
C ARG A 98 -3.06 -8.83 9.74
N PHE A 99 -1.75 -9.08 9.73
CA PHE A 99 -0.94 -9.04 8.51
C PHE A 99 -0.85 -10.43 7.86
N TYR A 100 -0.82 -10.41 6.55
CA TYR A 100 -0.50 -11.54 5.69
C TYR A 100 0.56 -11.13 4.68
N VAL A 101 1.32 -12.09 4.18
CA VAL A 101 2.30 -11.90 3.11
C VAL A 101 2.00 -12.86 1.97
N GLY A 102 2.11 -12.37 0.75
CA GLY A 102 1.97 -13.19 -0.45
C GLY A 102 2.74 -12.64 -1.63
N GLU A 103 2.91 -13.48 -2.64
CA GLU A 103 3.40 -13.05 -3.95
C GLU A 103 2.40 -12.09 -4.62
N PRO A 104 2.85 -11.10 -5.41
CA PRO A 104 2.02 -10.08 -6.05
C PRO A 104 0.74 -10.66 -6.68
N ALA A 105 0.90 -11.63 -7.60
CA ALA A 105 -0.22 -12.24 -8.33
C ALA A 105 -1.26 -12.94 -7.43
N ARG A 106 -0.86 -13.42 -6.24
CA ARG A 106 -1.80 -14.03 -5.28
C ARG A 106 -2.56 -12.97 -4.50
N VAL A 107 -1.89 -11.90 -4.11
CA VAL A 107 -2.48 -10.80 -3.35
C VAL A 107 -3.44 -10.00 -4.24
N GLU A 108 -3.05 -9.69 -5.48
CA GLU A 108 -3.92 -9.03 -6.47
C GLU A 108 -5.21 -9.81 -6.68
N ARG A 109 -5.12 -11.09 -7.06
CA ARG A 109 -6.29 -11.95 -7.26
C ARG A 109 -7.17 -12.03 -6.00
N PHE A 110 -6.54 -12.11 -4.82
CA PHE A 110 -7.29 -12.13 -3.56
C PHE A 110 -8.06 -10.81 -3.36
N LEU A 111 -7.43 -9.65 -3.59
CA LEU A 111 -8.09 -8.35 -3.48
C LEU A 111 -9.26 -8.21 -4.47
N GLU A 112 -9.08 -8.66 -5.71
CA GLU A 112 -10.15 -8.67 -6.73
C GLU A 112 -11.36 -9.50 -6.28
N GLU A 113 -11.12 -10.71 -5.76
CA GLU A 113 -12.17 -11.58 -5.21
C GLU A 113 -12.88 -10.96 -4.01
N GLN A 114 -12.16 -10.23 -3.15
CA GLN A 114 -12.74 -9.60 -1.95
C GLN A 114 -13.46 -8.28 -2.25
N ALA A 115 -13.08 -7.57 -3.31
CA ALA A 115 -13.71 -6.32 -3.72
C ALA A 115 -15.15 -6.50 -4.26
N HIS A 116 -15.62 -7.74 -4.46
CA HIS A 116 -16.89 -8.06 -5.12
C HIS A 116 -17.90 -8.80 -4.22
N PRO A 117 -18.76 -8.07 -3.51
CA PRO A 117 -20.14 -8.45 -3.33
C PRO A 117 -21.01 -7.48 -4.17
N GLU A 118 -21.33 -7.88 -5.39
CA GLU A 118 -22.33 -7.26 -6.28
C GLU A 118 -22.05 -5.80 -6.77
N GLY A 119 -21.60 -5.67 -8.01
CA GLY A 119 -22.01 -4.54 -8.87
C GLY A 119 -21.10 -3.32 -9.03
N LYS A 120 -19.84 -3.34 -8.57
CA LYS A 120 -18.84 -2.33 -9.01
C LYS A 120 -18.02 -2.87 -10.18
N PRO A 121 -17.65 -2.02 -11.17
CA PRO A 121 -16.81 -2.48 -12.27
C PRO A 121 -15.49 -2.98 -11.69
N SER A 122 -15.20 -4.26 -11.94
CA SER A 122 -13.87 -4.82 -11.76
C SER A 122 -12.85 -3.87 -12.39
N ARG A 123 -11.75 -3.58 -11.68
CA ARG A 123 -10.59 -2.96 -12.31
C ARG A 123 -10.33 -3.74 -13.61
N PRO A 124 -10.13 -3.08 -14.76
CA PRO A 124 -9.71 -3.81 -15.93
C PRO A 124 -8.46 -4.57 -15.52
N SER A 125 -8.56 -5.91 -15.51
CA SER A 125 -7.40 -6.80 -15.44
C SER A 125 -6.33 -6.17 -16.32
N ALA A 126 -5.07 -6.25 -15.91
CA ALA A 126 -3.93 -5.84 -16.72
C ALA A 126 -3.80 -6.70 -18.00
N VAL A 127 -4.84 -6.73 -18.83
CA VAL A 127 -4.71 -6.76 -20.27
C VAL A 127 -3.74 -5.64 -20.55
N LYS A 128 -2.61 -5.95 -21.20
CA LYS A 128 -1.71 -4.94 -21.74
C LYS A 128 -2.55 -3.92 -22.50
N ALA A 129 -2.86 -2.81 -21.84
CA ALA A 129 -3.53 -1.69 -22.45
C ALA A 129 -2.47 -1.07 -23.35
N THR A 130 -2.44 -1.52 -24.60
CA THR A 130 -1.64 -0.86 -25.63
C THR A 130 -2.38 0.41 -25.98
N ILE A 131 -2.09 1.48 -25.26
CA ILE A 131 -2.51 2.81 -25.67
C ILE A 131 -1.69 3.22 -26.90
N THR A 132 -2.38 3.78 -27.87
CA THR A 132 -1.77 4.34 -29.07
C THR A 132 -0.97 5.60 -28.71
N LEU A 133 -0.03 5.97 -29.57
CA LEU A 133 0.77 7.20 -29.38
C LEU A 133 -0.14 8.45 -29.30
N ASP A 134 -1.23 8.48 -30.06
CA ASP A 134 -2.19 9.59 -30.05
C ASP A 134 -2.96 9.66 -28.72
N GLU A 135 -3.34 8.51 -28.14
CA GLU A 135 -3.95 8.45 -26.80
C GLU A 135 -2.97 8.91 -25.71
N CYS A 136 -1.69 8.53 -25.81
CA CYS A 136 -0.64 9.04 -24.92
C CYS A 136 -0.51 10.57 -25.01
N ILE A 137 -0.54 11.13 -26.22
CA ILE A 137 -0.43 12.58 -26.44
C ILE A 137 -1.64 13.31 -25.87
N MET A 138 -2.86 12.79 -26.07
CA MET A 138 -4.06 13.38 -25.49
C MET A 138 -4.06 13.33 -23.95
N LEU A 139 -3.59 12.23 -23.36
CA LEU A 139 -3.43 12.12 -21.91
C LEU A 139 -2.37 13.12 -21.40
N ALA A 140 -1.25 13.26 -22.10
CA ALA A 140 -0.18 14.18 -21.74
C ALA A 140 -0.60 15.66 -21.84
N GLY A 141 -1.47 16.03 -22.77
CA GLY A 141 -2.04 17.39 -22.85
C GLY A 141 -2.82 17.80 -21.58
N ASN A 142 -3.40 16.84 -20.87
CA ASN A 142 -4.06 17.07 -19.58
C ASN A 142 -3.08 17.04 -18.39
N ILE A 143 -1.87 16.52 -18.59
CA ILE A 143 -0.86 16.40 -17.52
C ILE A 143 -0.27 17.78 -17.20
N GLU A 144 -0.05 18.66 -18.17
CA GLU A 144 0.44 20.03 -17.89
C GLU A 144 -0.51 20.80 -16.97
N GLU A 145 -1.83 20.77 -17.22
CA GLU A 145 -2.83 21.44 -16.37
C GLU A 145 -2.93 20.82 -14.95
N VAL A 146 -2.62 19.52 -14.82
CA VAL A 146 -2.60 18.81 -13.52
C VAL A 146 -1.29 19.06 -12.77
N LEU A 147 -0.16 19.14 -13.47
CA LEU A 147 1.16 19.42 -12.90
C LEU A 147 1.33 20.90 -12.52
N GLU A 148 0.68 21.82 -13.25
CA GLU A 148 0.69 23.26 -12.95
C GLU A 148 -0.13 23.65 -11.73
N LYS A 149 -0.95 22.74 -11.18
CA LYS A 149 -1.55 22.94 -9.86
C LYS A 149 -0.48 22.77 -8.79
N GLU A 150 0.33 23.82 -8.59
CA GLU A 150 1.19 23.93 -7.43
C GLU A 150 0.35 23.77 -6.15
N LEU A 151 0.73 22.81 -5.33
CA LEU A 151 0.21 22.68 -3.97
C LEU A 151 0.46 24.01 -3.25
N SER A 152 -0.60 24.61 -2.69
CA SER A 152 -0.42 25.83 -1.92
C SER A 152 0.57 25.58 -0.77
N PRO A 153 1.39 26.57 -0.39
CA PRO A 153 2.32 26.41 0.73
C PRO A 153 1.62 25.92 2.01
N GLU A 154 0.38 26.35 2.25
CA GLU A 154 -0.44 25.92 3.38
C GLU A 154 -0.79 24.43 3.32
N GLU A 155 -1.22 23.93 2.16
CA GLU A 155 -1.56 22.52 1.98
C GLU A 155 -0.31 21.63 2.04
N LEU A 156 0.82 22.10 1.48
CA LEU A 156 2.12 21.42 1.60
C LEU A 156 2.55 21.30 3.07
N MET A 157 2.51 22.41 3.81
CA MET A 157 2.85 22.42 5.24
C MET A 157 1.90 21.53 6.06
N ARG A 158 0.60 21.52 5.74
CA ARG A 158 -0.39 20.65 6.38
C ARG A 158 -0.02 19.17 6.18
N ARG A 159 0.29 18.75 4.95
CA ARG A 159 0.68 17.36 4.65
C ARG A 159 1.98 16.96 5.34
N LEU A 160 2.97 17.85 5.38
CA LEU A 160 4.22 17.61 6.10
C LEU A 160 3.97 17.43 7.61
N ALA A 161 3.12 18.25 8.22
CA ALA A 161 2.75 18.12 9.63
C ALA A 161 2.01 16.81 9.92
N GLU A 162 1.13 16.38 9.03
CA GLU A 162 0.42 15.09 9.12
C GLU A 162 1.39 13.90 9.02
N GLN A 163 2.33 13.94 8.06
CA GLN A 163 3.37 12.92 7.93
C GLN A 163 4.28 12.86 9.17
N HIS A 164 4.68 14.01 9.71
CA HIS A 164 5.51 14.08 10.90
C HIS A 164 4.79 13.48 12.12
N THR A 165 3.52 13.83 12.32
CA THR A 165 2.69 13.30 13.41
C THR A 165 2.55 11.79 13.29
N ALA A 166 2.21 11.28 12.10
CA ALA A 166 2.10 9.85 11.84
C ALA A 166 3.40 9.09 12.13
N CYS A 167 4.55 9.63 11.73
CA CYS A 167 5.85 9.02 12.01
C CYS A 167 6.17 9.02 13.51
N SER A 168 5.83 10.08 14.23
CA SER A 168 6.05 10.17 15.69
C SER A 168 5.21 9.13 16.44
N GLU A 169 3.91 9.06 16.16
CA GLU A 169 3.00 8.09 16.80
C GLU A 169 3.40 6.64 16.51
N LEU A 170 3.82 6.35 15.27
CA LEU A 170 4.30 5.03 14.88
C LEU A 170 5.56 4.64 15.68
N ARG A 171 6.52 5.56 15.83
CA ARG A 171 7.73 5.30 16.63
C ARG A 171 7.39 5.00 18.09
N GLU A 172 6.57 5.84 18.71
CA GLU A 172 6.15 5.62 20.10
C GLU A 172 5.44 4.28 20.29
N TRP A 173 4.63 3.87 19.32
CA TRP A 173 3.95 2.58 19.39
C TRP A 173 4.94 1.41 19.25
N LEU A 174 5.91 1.53 18.33
CA LEU A 174 6.93 0.51 18.11
C LEU A 174 7.86 0.36 19.31
N GLU A 175 8.23 1.46 19.97
CA GLU A 175 9.00 1.45 21.22
C GLU A 175 8.28 0.69 22.34
N ARG A 176 6.94 0.72 22.37
CA ARG A 176 6.15 -0.05 23.34
C ARG A 176 6.06 -1.54 22.99
N LEU A 177 6.48 -1.92 21.78
CA LEU A 177 6.42 -3.30 21.28
C LEU A 177 7.64 -4.14 21.70
N GLY A 178 8.73 -3.51 22.14
CA GLY A 178 10.00 -4.17 22.48
C GLY A 178 10.80 -3.38 23.49
#